data_AF-A0A2M9YUJ1-F1
#
_entry.id   AF-A0A2M9YUJ1-F1
#
_cell.length_a   1.000
_cell.length_b   1.000
_cell.length_c   1.000
_cell.angle_alpha   90.00
_cell.angle_beta   90.00
_cell.angle_gamma   90.00
#
_symmetry.space_group_name_H-M   'P 1'
#
loop_
_entity.id
_entity.type
_entity.pdbx_description
1 polymer ?
#
loop_
_entity_poly.entity_id
_entity_poly.type
_entity_poly.pdbx_seq_one_letter_code
_entity_poly.pdbx_strand_id
1 'polypeptide(L)'
;MYRLISNPNGTLNLEETQSGFLFHSRFNPISEGERLSEQIPIPDSPNETILIFGFALGYHVESYLKKRETPVQLLIVEPISSLKPIAEKFFQRLLSSYSEKGHQIRMIFGLDKFLEKPLTQWIFENTAKVTPFLHPVYSRKFPDLTVQFLDSLKPNSQTSQNRSAKDYFQKIWIRNEVRNVSSICRNLNSSGIFSGSKKNFFHDRTLVFTGASPSLESETDWIFKNRNCFHLLASDTSLGWLLNSGILPDAVLSVDSSRGTLFHFRRILPPNIPILTWFGGCAYLFDLPNPKWIYFSTHPLDQTLRSLFFPEAPILENPSLNMAGIAVSFAKHLAYGRMILKGVDFQRNGGRTHCRSTGYEAFDRPRLSRKKSLFGIRYQKSVAWDVRFSILEILKREAPELFSSDPVSDLSEKEPKDIRSGLILENPNQIRIRDWIRFCIAHPELDGKNYFSTRIQTIASQ
;
A
#
# COMPACT_ATOMS: atom_id res chain seq x y z
N MET A 1 2.80 6.52 -32.37
CA MET A 1 3.08 5.75 -33.61
C MET A 1 4.59 5.64 -33.74
N TYR A 2 5.11 4.55 -34.31
CA TYR A 2 6.55 4.26 -34.34
C TYR A 2 7.02 4.02 -35.78
N ARG A 3 8.24 4.42 -36.11
CA ARG A 3 8.83 4.18 -37.43
C ARG A 3 10.31 3.85 -37.34
N LEU A 4 10.80 3.18 -38.39
CA LEU A 4 12.23 2.99 -38.61
C LEU A 4 12.81 4.23 -39.28
N ILE A 5 13.99 4.64 -38.82
CA ILE A 5 14.80 5.66 -39.48
C ILE A 5 16.22 5.12 -39.69
N SER A 6 16.96 5.71 -40.61
CA SER A 6 18.38 5.41 -40.81
C SER A 6 19.24 6.43 -40.08
N ASN A 7 20.22 5.96 -39.31
CA ASN A 7 21.26 6.80 -38.72
C ASN A 7 22.34 7.13 -39.77
N PRO A 8 23.18 8.16 -39.55
CA PRO A 8 24.24 8.55 -40.48
C PRO A 8 25.24 7.44 -40.82
N ASN A 9 25.44 6.47 -39.92
CA ASN A 9 26.32 5.32 -40.12
C ASN A 9 25.63 4.12 -40.81
N GLY A 10 24.42 4.29 -41.35
CA GLY A 10 23.66 3.26 -42.06
C GLY A 10 22.92 2.25 -41.18
N THR A 11 23.04 2.35 -39.85
CA THR A 11 22.26 1.52 -38.92
C THR A 11 20.83 2.01 -38.79
N LEU A 12 19.91 1.12 -38.44
CA LEU A 12 18.51 1.49 -38.22
C LEU A 12 18.29 1.95 -36.78
N ASN A 13 17.37 2.88 -36.61
CA ASN A 13 16.89 3.32 -35.31
C ASN A 13 15.36 3.26 -35.28
N LEU A 14 14.82 3.20 -34.07
CA LEU A 14 13.38 3.20 -33.82
C LEU A 14 13.01 4.54 -33.21
N GLU A 15 12.12 5.25 -33.88
CA GLU A 15 11.64 6.57 -33.48
C GLU A 15 10.15 6.53 -33.10
N GLU A 16 9.80 7.16 -31.98
CA GLU A 16 8.42 7.51 -31.68
C GLU A 16 8.03 8.81 -32.39
N THR A 17 7.09 8.73 -33.32
CA THR A 17 6.79 9.84 -34.25
C THR A 17 6.23 11.09 -33.59
N GLN A 18 5.60 10.97 -32.41
CA GLN A 18 4.99 12.11 -31.72
C GLN A 18 6.02 12.98 -30.99
N SER A 19 7.03 12.35 -30.40
CA SER A 19 8.04 13.04 -29.59
C SER A 19 9.38 13.19 -30.30
N GLY A 20 9.60 12.46 -31.40
CA GLY A 20 10.92 12.31 -32.03
C GLY A 20 11.90 11.50 -31.18
N PHE A 21 11.42 10.81 -30.14
CA PHE A 21 12.29 10.06 -29.24
C PHE A 21 12.86 8.82 -29.93
N LEU A 22 14.18 8.67 -29.82
CA LEU A 22 14.92 7.51 -30.35
C LEU A 22 15.17 6.47 -29.27
N PHE A 23 14.90 5.21 -29.60
CA PHE A 23 15.12 4.09 -28.68
C PHE A 23 16.59 3.63 -28.63
N HIS A 24 17.38 4.02 -29.62
CA HIS A 24 18.81 3.74 -29.70
C HIS A 24 19.60 5.01 -29.98
N SER A 25 20.92 4.93 -29.79
CA SER A 25 21.87 5.98 -30.09
C SER A 25 21.73 6.47 -31.52
N ARG A 26 21.63 7.80 -31.69
CA ARG A 26 21.62 8.46 -32.99
C ARG A 26 22.93 8.29 -33.75
N PHE A 27 24.03 8.07 -33.04
CA PHE A 27 25.37 7.98 -33.62
C PHE A 27 25.73 6.54 -33.97
N ASN A 28 25.52 5.61 -33.03
CA ASN A 28 25.88 4.20 -33.23
C ASN A 28 25.09 3.25 -32.29
N PRO A 29 23.93 2.73 -32.73
CA PRO A 29 23.12 1.72 -32.02
C PRO A 29 23.86 0.42 -31.72
N ILE A 30 24.79 0.01 -32.60
CA ILE A 30 25.52 -1.25 -32.43
C ILE A 30 26.46 -1.12 -31.22
N SER A 31 27.28 -0.06 -31.18
CA SER A 31 28.17 0.18 -30.03
C SER A 31 27.40 0.44 -28.72
N GLU A 32 26.22 1.07 -28.81
CA GLU A 32 25.34 1.16 -27.64
C GLU A 32 24.85 -0.23 -27.19
N GLY A 33 24.44 -1.08 -28.11
CA GLY A 33 24.04 -2.46 -27.84
C GLY A 33 25.16 -3.28 -27.22
N GLU A 34 26.39 -3.13 -27.69
CA GLU A 34 27.58 -3.77 -27.12
C GLU A 34 27.79 -3.38 -25.66
N ARG A 35 27.72 -2.08 -25.34
CA ARG A 35 27.83 -1.57 -23.96
C ARG A 35 26.67 -2.00 -23.07
N LEU A 36 25.44 -2.04 -23.60
CA LEU A 36 24.28 -2.49 -22.84
C LEU A 36 24.31 -3.99 -22.59
N SER A 37 24.87 -4.78 -23.53
CA SER A 37 24.98 -6.23 -23.36
C SER A 37 25.91 -6.65 -22.20
N GLU A 38 26.85 -5.79 -21.82
CA GLU A 38 27.74 -6.00 -20.66
C GLU A 38 27.00 -5.88 -19.32
N GLN A 39 25.87 -5.18 -19.30
CA GLN A 39 25.05 -5.01 -18.10
C GLN A 39 24.03 -6.14 -17.95
N ILE A 40 23.84 -6.97 -18.97
CA ILE A 40 22.93 -8.12 -18.92
C ILE A 40 23.61 -9.22 -18.10
N PRO A 41 22.95 -9.73 -17.03
CA PRO A 41 23.53 -10.75 -16.17
C PRO A 41 23.92 -12.01 -16.94
N ILE A 42 25.06 -12.59 -16.57
CA ILE A 42 25.51 -13.88 -17.07
C ILE A 42 24.85 -14.98 -16.22
N PRO A 43 24.16 -15.97 -16.81
CA PRO A 43 23.57 -17.07 -16.08
C PRO A 43 24.62 -17.84 -15.26
N ASP A 44 24.33 -18.09 -13.99
CA ASP A 44 25.18 -18.93 -13.11
C ASP A 44 25.02 -20.42 -13.43
N SER A 45 23.94 -20.78 -14.13
CA SER A 45 23.66 -22.16 -14.55
C SER A 45 22.87 -22.21 -15.86
N PRO A 46 22.87 -23.34 -16.59
CA PRO A 46 22.06 -23.51 -17.81
C PRO A 46 20.55 -23.40 -17.59
N ASN A 47 20.09 -23.57 -16.35
CA ASN A 47 18.70 -23.52 -15.94
C ASN A 47 18.28 -22.13 -15.43
N GLU A 48 19.12 -21.11 -15.57
CA GLU A 48 18.78 -19.73 -15.25
C GLU A 48 18.27 -19.00 -16.48
N THR A 49 17.05 -18.45 -16.39
CA THR A 49 16.44 -17.62 -17.43
C THR A 49 16.72 -16.14 -17.17
N ILE A 50 17.31 -15.47 -18.15
CA ILE A 50 17.44 -14.02 -18.13
C ILE A 50 16.17 -13.41 -18.70
N LEU A 51 15.52 -12.57 -17.91
CA LEU A 51 14.26 -11.91 -18.25
C LEU A 51 14.53 -10.45 -18.64
N ILE A 52 14.45 -10.13 -19.93
CA ILE A 52 14.77 -8.81 -20.47
C ILE A 52 13.50 -7.98 -20.65
N PHE A 53 13.46 -6.78 -20.07
CA PHE A 53 12.37 -5.81 -20.24
C PHE A 53 12.79 -4.70 -21.21
N GLY A 54 12.21 -4.72 -22.41
CA GLY A 54 12.47 -3.81 -23.52
C GLY A 54 13.38 -4.42 -24.58
N PHE A 55 12.88 -4.57 -25.81
CA PHE A 55 13.64 -5.15 -26.93
C PHE A 55 14.01 -4.09 -27.97
N ALA A 56 13.05 -3.26 -28.36
CA ALA A 56 13.13 -2.31 -29.47
C ALA A 56 13.58 -2.99 -30.78
N LEU A 57 14.84 -2.81 -31.19
CA LEU A 57 15.42 -3.45 -32.38
C LEU A 57 16.42 -4.57 -32.05
N GLY A 58 16.63 -4.87 -30.76
CA GLY A 58 17.40 -6.03 -30.31
C GLY A 58 18.92 -5.88 -30.33
N TYR A 59 19.50 -4.70 -30.57
CA TYR A 59 20.97 -4.52 -30.63
C TYR A 59 21.72 -5.05 -29.41
N HIS A 60 21.18 -4.82 -28.20
CA HIS A 60 21.76 -5.32 -26.96
C HIS A 60 21.60 -6.84 -26.80
N VAL A 61 20.46 -7.41 -27.23
CA VAL A 61 20.20 -8.86 -27.19
C VAL A 61 21.11 -9.60 -28.18
N GLU A 62 21.23 -9.09 -29.41
CA GLU A 62 22.11 -9.68 -30.43
C GLU A 62 23.57 -9.63 -29.99
N SER A 63 24.03 -8.48 -29.47
CA SER A 63 25.39 -8.33 -28.94
C SER A 63 25.63 -9.26 -27.74
N TYR A 64 24.64 -9.43 -26.88
CA TYR A 64 24.71 -10.36 -25.74
C TYR A 64 24.86 -11.80 -26.21
N LEU A 65 24.01 -12.28 -27.11
CA LEU A 65 24.04 -13.64 -27.62
C LEU A 65 25.32 -13.95 -28.40
N LYS A 66 25.83 -12.99 -29.18
CA LYS A 66 27.10 -13.13 -29.91
C LYS A 66 28.29 -13.43 -29.00
N LYS A 67 28.27 -12.93 -27.76
CA LYS A 67 29.32 -13.14 -26.74
C LYS A 67 29.17 -14.45 -25.96
N ARG A 68 28.13 -15.27 -26.20
CA ARG A 68 27.88 -16.51 -25.45
C ARG A 68 28.32 -17.72 -26.24
N GLU A 69 29.29 -18.45 -25.67
CA GLU A 69 29.74 -19.74 -26.18
C GLU A 69 28.84 -20.89 -25.73
N THR A 70 28.12 -20.70 -24.62
CA THR A 70 27.18 -21.69 -24.06
C THR A 70 25.72 -21.31 -24.32
N PRO A 71 24.82 -22.29 -24.49
CA PRO A 71 23.38 -22.06 -24.54
C PRO A 71 22.87 -21.23 -23.37
N VAL A 72 21.91 -20.34 -23.62
CA VAL A 72 21.25 -19.51 -22.60
C VAL A 72 19.74 -19.51 -22.82
N GLN A 73 19.00 -19.24 -21.74
CA GLN A 73 17.56 -19.05 -21.75
C GLN A 73 17.23 -17.57 -21.65
N LEU A 74 16.59 -17.02 -22.68
CA LEU A 74 16.14 -15.64 -22.73
C LEU A 74 14.62 -15.58 -22.84
N LEU A 75 14.00 -14.86 -21.91
CA LEU A 75 12.61 -14.42 -22.02
C LEU A 75 12.60 -12.90 -22.18
N ILE A 76 12.06 -12.41 -23.29
CA ILE A 76 12.07 -10.99 -23.64
C ILE A 76 10.64 -10.46 -23.58
N VAL A 77 10.43 -9.39 -22.83
CA VAL A 77 9.17 -8.66 -22.76
C VAL A 77 9.35 -7.33 -23.47
N GLU A 78 8.72 -7.16 -24.63
CA GLU A 78 8.57 -5.85 -25.26
C GLU A 78 7.27 -5.21 -24.76
N PRO A 79 7.34 -4.25 -23.82
CA PRO A 79 6.15 -3.75 -23.14
C PRO A 79 5.18 -3.01 -24.07
N ILE A 80 5.65 -2.51 -25.21
CA ILE A 80 4.84 -1.70 -26.14
C ILE A 80 4.28 -2.57 -27.27
N SER A 81 3.03 -2.99 -27.14
CA SER A 81 2.34 -3.86 -28.12
C SER A 81 2.40 -3.32 -29.57
N SER A 82 2.31 -2.00 -29.75
CA SER A 82 2.34 -1.37 -31.08
C SER A 82 3.69 -1.45 -31.79
N LEU A 83 4.77 -1.87 -31.12
CA LEU A 83 6.07 -2.11 -31.75
C LEU A 83 6.16 -3.44 -32.49
N LYS A 84 5.21 -4.36 -32.25
CA LYS A 84 5.20 -5.69 -32.85
C LYS A 84 5.43 -5.70 -34.38
N PRO A 85 4.75 -4.86 -35.20
CA PRO A 85 4.94 -4.90 -36.66
C PRO A 85 6.38 -4.60 -37.14
N ILE A 86 7.16 -3.88 -36.33
CA ILE A 86 8.55 -3.51 -36.62
C ILE A 86 9.49 -4.53 -35.97
N ALA A 87 9.41 -4.66 -34.65
CA ALA A 87 10.34 -5.42 -33.83
C ALA A 87 10.31 -6.93 -34.10
N GLU A 88 9.15 -7.50 -34.48
CA GLU A 88 9.02 -8.93 -34.81
C GLU A 88 9.98 -9.34 -35.92
N LYS A 89 10.20 -8.52 -36.94
CA LYS A 89 11.13 -8.84 -38.04
C LYS A 89 12.57 -8.98 -37.55
N PHE A 90 13.00 -8.10 -36.65
CA PHE A 90 14.33 -8.16 -36.04
C PHE A 90 14.45 -9.35 -35.09
N PHE A 91 13.39 -9.62 -34.31
CA PHE A 91 13.33 -10.77 -33.43
C PHE A 91 13.43 -12.08 -34.21
N GLN A 92 12.69 -12.26 -35.32
CA GLN A 92 12.74 -13.47 -36.13
C GLN A 92 14.14 -13.70 -36.73
N ARG A 93 14.80 -12.65 -37.23
CA ARG A 93 16.19 -12.75 -37.73
C ARG A 93 17.16 -13.21 -36.63
N LEU A 94 17.03 -12.64 -35.43
CA LEU A 94 17.81 -13.02 -34.26
C LEU A 94 17.50 -14.47 -33.86
N LEU A 95 16.22 -14.84 -33.78
CA LEU A 95 15.79 -16.19 -33.41
C LEU A 95 16.37 -17.25 -34.36
N SER A 96 16.31 -17.05 -35.67
CA SER A 96 16.90 -17.98 -36.65
C SER A 96 18.43 -18.13 -36.46
N SER A 97 19.13 -17.02 -36.23
CA SER A 97 20.60 -17.01 -36.16
C SER A 97 21.17 -17.65 -34.88
N TYR A 98 20.40 -17.64 -33.79
CA TYR A 98 20.87 -18.04 -32.46
C TYR A 98 20.19 -19.30 -31.91
N SER A 99 19.02 -19.70 -32.43
CA SER A 99 18.42 -20.99 -32.07
C SER A 99 19.25 -22.16 -32.57
N GLU A 100 19.87 -22.04 -33.75
CA GLU A 100 20.81 -23.05 -34.28
C GLU A 100 22.05 -23.25 -33.39
N LYS A 101 22.41 -22.23 -32.59
CA LYS A 101 23.50 -22.29 -31.61
C LYS A 101 23.05 -22.84 -30.25
N GLY A 102 21.82 -23.33 -30.15
CA GLY A 102 21.25 -23.93 -28.94
C GLY A 102 20.65 -22.93 -27.95
N HIS A 103 20.63 -21.63 -28.25
CA HIS A 103 19.99 -20.65 -27.36
C HIS A 103 18.47 -20.81 -27.38
N GLN A 104 17.83 -20.78 -26.21
CA GLN A 104 16.38 -20.81 -26.07
C GLN A 104 15.87 -19.39 -25.88
N ILE A 105 15.12 -18.86 -26.84
CA ILE A 105 14.72 -17.45 -26.85
C ILE A 105 13.21 -17.37 -27.07
N ARG A 106 12.50 -16.68 -26.16
CA ARG A 106 11.07 -16.39 -26.27
C ARG A 106 10.84 -14.89 -26.16
N MET A 107 9.87 -14.37 -26.89
CA MET A 107 9.49 -12.95 -26.84
C MET A 107 7.98 -12.78 -26.69
N ILE A 108 7.59 -11.82 -25.87
CA ILE A 108 6.20 -11.44 -25.60
C ILE A 108 6.05 -9.95 -25.92
N PHE A 109 5.03 -9.63 -26.73
CA PHE A 109 4.65 -8.27 -27.06
C PHE A 109 3.48 -7.82 -26.20
N GLY A 110 3.66 -6.67 -25.53
CA GLY A 110 2.70 -6.06 -24.62
C GLY A 110 2.91 -6.47 -23.18
N LEU A 111 3.05 -5.49 -22.28
CA LEU A 111 3.10 -5.75 -20.84
C LEU A 111 1.78 -6.38 -20.35
N ASP A 112 0.63 -5.87 -20.80
CA ASP A 112 -0.68 -6.40 -20.42
C ASP A 112 -0.78 -7.91 -20.72
N LYS A 113 -0.35 -8.31 -21.93
CA LYS A 113 -0.31 -9.71 -22.34
C LYS A 113 0.60 -10.56 -21.47
N PHE A 114 1.76 -10.03 -21.09
CA PHE A 114 2.66 -10.73 -20.16
C PHE A 114 1.99 -10.93 -18.79
N LEU A 115 1.24 -9.94 -18.29
CA LEU A 115 0.58 -9.97 -16.99
C LEU A 115 -0.70 -10.83 -16.94
N GLU A 116 -1.29 -11.20 -18.09
CA GLU A 116 -2.46 -12.09 -18.16
C GLU A 116 -2.21 -13.48 -17.53
N LYS A 117 -0.94 -13.90 -17.47
CA LYS A 117 -0.53 -15.23 -17.02
C LYS A 117 0.59 -15.12 -15.99
N PRO A 118 0.67 -16.05 -15.02
CA PRO A 118 1.80 -16.06 -14.09
C PRO A 118 3.11 -16.31 -14.84
N LEU A 119 4.22 -15.77 -14.31
CA LEU A 119 5.57 -15.93 -14.89
C LEU A 119 5.92 -17.39 -15.19
N THR A 120 5.44 -18.33 -14.37
CA THR A 120 5.64 -19.78 -14.53
C THR A 120 5.11 -20.34 -15.85
N GLN A 121 4.16 -19.68 -16.51
CA GLN A 121 3.66 -20.09 -17.83
C GLN A 121 4.49 -19.54 -18.99
N TRP A 122 5.39 -18.60 -18.73
CA TRP A 122 6.23 -17.96 -19.76
C TRP A 122 7.64 -18.53 -19.80
N ILE A 123 8.20 -18.84 -18.62
CA ILE A 123 9.55 -19.41 -18.47
C ILE A 123 9.66 -20.82 -19.07
N PHE A 124 10.89 -21.30 -19.20
CA PHE A 124 11.16 -22.63 -19.73
C PHE A 124 10.93 -23.69 -18.64
N GLU A 125 10.59 -24.91 -19.02
CA GLU A 125 10.16 -25.95 -18.06
C GLU A 125 11.25 -26.32 -17.04
N ASN A 126 12.53 -26.22 -17.45
CA ASN A 126 13.70 -26.50 -16.63
C ASN A 126 14.25 -25.26 -15.90
N THR A 127 13.55 -24.12 -15.91
CA THR A 127 14.02 -22.89 -15.28
C THR A 127 14.04 -23.03 -13.75
N ALA A 128 15.23 -22.93 -13.14
CA ALA A 128 15.46 -22.97 -11.70
C ALA A 128 15.57 -21.57 -11.06
N LYS A 129 16.03 -20.58 -11.84
CA LYS A 129 16.25 -19.19 -11.40
C LYS A 129 15.85 -18.23 -12.52
N VAL A 130 15.29 -17.08 -12.16
CA VAL A 130 14.99 -16.00 -13.11
C VAL A 130 15.70 -14.74 -12.64
N THR A 131 16.45 -14.11 -13.55
CA THR A 131 17.17 -12.88 -13.26
C THR A 131 16.71 -11.77 -14.22
N PRO A 132 16.05 -10.72 -13.71
CA PRO A 132 15.56 -9.65 -14.56
C PRO A 132 16.65 -8.66 -14.97
N PHE A 133 16.55 -8.15 -16.19
CA PHE A 133 17.32 -7.04 -16.71
C PHE A 133 16.38 -5.99 -17.31
N LEU A 134 16.51 -4.74 -16.87
CA LEU A 134 15.70 -3.63 -17.36
C LEU A 134 16.51 -2.82 -18.37
N HIS A 135 15.98 -2.66 -19.59
CA HIS A 135 16.65 -1.83 -20.59
C HIS A 135 16.61 -0.34 -20.17
N PRO A 136 17.76 0.36 -20.04
CA PRO A 136 17.80 1.71 -19.45
C PRO A 136 16.95 2.77 -20.16
N VAL A 137 16.78 2.64 -21.47
CA VAL A 137 15.89 3.53 -22.26
C VAL A 137 14.44 3.33 -21.85
N TYR A 138 14.01 2.08 -21.64
CA TYR A 138 12.64 1.75 -21.24
C TYR A 138 12.38 2.17 -19.80
N SER A 139 13.32 1.93 -18.88
CA SER A 139 13.19 2.35 -17.48
C SER A 139 13.04 3.87 -17.33
N ARG A 140 13.75 4.66 -18.15
CA ARG A 140 13.65 6.12 -18.13
C ARG A 140 12.38 6.64 -18.79
N LYS A 141 11.98 6.05 -19.91
CA LYS A 141 10.85 6.55 -20.71
C LYS A 141 9.49 6.05 -20.21
N PHE A 142 9.43 4.83 -19.68
CA PHE A 142 8.21 4.17 -19.24
C PHE A 142 8.31 3.70 -17.78
N PRO A 143 8.43 4.63 -16.82
CA PRO A 143 8.59 4.30 -15.40
C PRO A 143 7.40 3.47 -14.88
N ASP A 144 6.17 3.81 -15.27
CA ASP A 144 4.96 3.11 -14.80
C ASP A 144 4.94 1.64 -15.27
N LEU A 145 5.26 1.39 -16.54
CA LEU A 145 5.35 0.02 -17.07
C LEU A 145 6.49 -0.76 -16.41
N THR A 146 7.59 -0.08 -16.09
CA THR A 146 8.75 -0.67 -15.41
C THR A 146 8.38 -1.08 -13.97
N VAL A 147 7.65 -0.23 -13.25
CA VAL A 147 7.17 -0.52 -11.89
C VAL A 147 6.19 -1.70 -11.91
N GLN A 148 5.20 -1.69 -12.81
CA GLN A 148 4.25 -2.79 -12.96
C GLN A 148 4.93 -4.12 -13.28
N PHE A 149 5.92 -4.09 -14.18
CA PHE A 149 6.74 -5.25 -14.50
C PHE A 149 7.51 -5.75 -13.27
N LEU A 150 8.25 -4.90 -12.56
CA LEU A 150 9.00 -5.30 -11.36
C LEU A 150 8.09 -5.83 -10.25
N ASP A 151 6.92 -5.22 -10.06
CA ASP A 151 5.92 -5.68 -9.10
C ASP A 151 5.41 -7.09 -9.43
N SER A 152 5.26 -7.42 -10.71
CA SER A 152 4.86 -8.76 -11.16
C SER A 152 5.90 -9.85 -10.84
N LEU A 153 7.18 -9.47 -10.68
CA LEU A 153 8.29 -10.39 -10.40
C LEU A 153 8.54 -10.62 -8.92
N LYS A 154 7.97 -9.79 -8.04
CA LYS A 154 8.18 -9.93 -6.59
C LYS A 154 7.67 -11.30 -6.16
N PRO A 155 8.52 -12.16 -5.53
CA PRO A 155 8.11 -13.48 -5.11
C PRO A 155 6.90 -13.37 -4.20
N ASN A 156 5.85 -14.14 -4.53
CA ASN A 156 4.51 -14.19 -3.97
C ASN A 156 4.46 -14.46 -2.44
N SER A 157 5.09 -13.62 -1.63
CA SER A 157 4.95 -13.58 -0.16
C SER A 157 4.06 -12.41 0.27
N GLN A 158 4.09 -11.29 -0.46
CA GLN A 158 3.21 -10.15 -0.21
C GLN A 158 1.90 -10.21 -1.01
N THR A 159 1.91 -10.70 -2.25
CA THR A 159 0.70 -10.75 -3.09
C THR A 159 -0.19 -11.96 -2.76
N SER A 160 0.34 -13.08 -2.29
CA SER A 160 -0.47 -14.24 -1.87
C SER A 160 -1.09 -14.02 -0.49
N GLN A 161 -0.36 -13.48 0.49
CA GLN A 161 -0.94 -13.09 1.78
C GLN A 161 -1.90 -11.92 1.62
N ASN A 162 -1.59 -10.91 0.80
CA ASN A 162 -2.56 -9.84 0.53
C ASN A 162 -3.71 -10.31 -0.35
N ARG A 163 -3.59 -11.30 -1.24
CA ARG A 163 -4.73 -11.82 -2.01
C ARG A 163 -5.59 -12.74 -1.17
N SER A 164 -5.03 -13.64 -0.35
CA SER A 164 -5.80 -14.45 0.61
C SER A 164 -6.39 -13.61 1.74
N ALA A 165 -5.67 -12.61 2.25
CA ALA A 165 -6.19 -11.64 3.21
C ALA A 165 -7.22 -10.73 2.54
N LYS A 166 -7.00 -10.19 1.33
CA LYS A 166 -8.02 -9.43 0.59
C LYS A 166 -9.21 -10.33 0.27
N ASP A 167 -9.05 -11.58 -0.10
CA ASP A 167 -10.16 -12.50 -0.39
C ASP A 167 -10.97 -12.83 0.87
N TYR A 168 -10.29 -13.02 2.00
CA TYR A 168 -10.92 -13.23 3.31
C TYR A 168 -11.61 -11.95 3.82
N PHE A 169 -10.93 -10.81 3.72
CA PHE A 169 -11.40 -9.52 4.22
C PHE A 169 -12.37 -8.83 3.29
N GLN A 170 -12.38 -9.06 1.98
CA GLN A 170 -13.35 -8.49 1.04
C GLN A 170 -14.78 -8.87 1.43
N LYS A 171 -15.00 -10.14 1.77
CA LYS A 171 -16.27 -10.61 2.35
C LYS A 171 -16.66 -9.82 3.61
N ILE A 172 -15.67 -9.57 4.47
CA ILE A 172 -15.87 -8.85 5.73
C ILE A 172 -16.12 -7.37 5.46
N TRP A 173 -15.39 -6.74 4.56
CA TRP A 173 -15.49 -5.33 4.18
C TRP A 173 -16.84 -5.02 3.58
N ILE A 174 -17.28 -5.78 2.57
CA ILE A 174 -18.59 -5.59 1.93
C ILE A 174 -19.72 -5.79 2.94
N ARG A 175 -19.64 -6.85 3.75
CA ARG A 175 -20.64 -7.10 4.81
C ARG A 175 -20.65 -5.99 5.86
N ASN A 176 -19.47 -5.55 6.31
CA ASN A 176 -19.33 -4.50 7.30
C ASN A 176 -19.86 -3.19 6.73
N GLU A 177 -19.53 -2.85 5.49
CA GLU A 177 -19.95 -1.63 4.83
C GLU A 177 -21.48 -1.54 4.75
N VAL A 178 -22.15 -2.55 4.19
CA VAL A 178 -23.62 -2.58 4.15
C VAL A 178 -24.23 -2.45 5.55
N ARG A 179 -23.68 -3.19 6.53
CA ARG A 179 -24.16 -3.15 7.90
C ARG A 179 -23.93 -1.78 8.55
N ASN A 180 -22.77 -1.18 8.35
CA ASN A 180 -22.32 0.02 9.03
C ASN A 180 -23.00 1.25 8.45
N VAL A 181 -23.18 1.31 7.12
CA VAL A 181 -24.04 2.31 6.47
C VAL A 181 -25.47 2.16 6.98
N SER A 182 -26.00 0.93 7.08
CA SER A 182 -27.35 0.71 7.61
C SER A 182 -27.48 1.10 9.10
N SER A 183 -26.44 0.86 9.91
CA SER A 183 -26.42 1.16 11.34
C SER A 183 -26.34 2.67 11.58
N ILE A 184 -25.49 3.37 10.83
CA ILE A 184 -25.28 4.80 11.04
C ILE A 184 -26.54 5.61 10.72
N CYS A 185 -27.31 5.22 9.71
CA CYS A 185 -28.58 5.91 9.38
C CYS A 185 -29.68 5.66 10.42
N ARG A 186 -29.56 4.63 11.28
CA ARG A 186 -30.53 4.32 12.34
C ARG A 186 -30.13 4.89 13.70
N ASN A 187 -28.83 4.99 13.96
CA ASN A 187 -28.29 5.50 15.21
C ASN A 187 -28.00 7.01 15.11
N LEU A 188 -28.88 7.83 15.71
CA LEU A 188 -28.81 9.29 15.76
C LEU A 188 -27.69 9.87 16.66
N ASN A 189 -26.60 9.12 16.88
CA ASN A 189 -25.44 9.64 17.59
C ASN A 189 -24.85 10.81 16.76
N SER A 190 -24.01 11.65 17.37
CA SER A 190 -23.34 12.82 16.74
C SER A 190 -22.32 12.47 15.64
N SER A 191 -22.50 11.32 14.99
CA SER A 191 -21.71 10.80 13.90
C SER A 191 -21.88 11.63 12.64
N GLY A 192 -20.83 11.65 11.82
CA GLY A 192 -20.85 12.37 10.57
C GLY A 192 -19.80 11.89 9.60
N ILE A 193 -20.05 12.14 8.32
CA ILE A 193 -19.09 11.91 7.24
C ILE A 193 -18.05 13.01 7.30
N PHE A 194 -16.79 12.64 7.36
CA PHE A 194 -15.68 13.59 7.31
C PHE A 194 -15.61 14.20 5.92
N SER A 195 -15.86 15.52 5.84
CA SER A 195 -15.91 16.25 4.56
C SER A 195 -14.91 17.40 4.47
N GLY A 196 -14.15 17.67 5.54
CA GLY A 196 -13.08 18.66 5.53
C GLY A 196 -12.91 19.41 6.84
N SER A 197 -12.31 20.60 6.76
CA SER A 197 -12.04 21.45 7.91
C SER A 197 -12.46 22.90 7.67
N LYS A 198 -12.76 23.60 8.78
CA LYS A 198 -12.88 25.06 8.75
C LYS A 198 -11.53 25.67 8.38
N LYS A 199 -11.57 26.67 7.50
CA LYS A 199 -10.38 27.36 6.97
C LYS A 199 -9.43 27.76 8.09
N ASN A 200 -8.16 27.38 7.95
CA ASN A 200 -7.04 27.70 8.85
C ASN A 200 -7.19 27.23 10.32
N PHE A 201 -8.19 26.41 10.66
CA PHE A 201 -8.43 26.02 12.05
C PHE A 201 -7.26 25.21 12.65
N PHE A 202 -6.71 24.28 11.87
CA PHE A 202 -5.65 23.37 12.31
C PHE A 202 -4.23 23.83 11.94
N HIS A 203 -4.10 24.90 11.14
CA HIS A 203 -2.81 25.37 10.62
C HIS A 203 -1.81 25.67 11.74
N ASP A 204 -2.26 26.22 12.86
CA ASP A 204 -1.40 26.52 14.00
C ASP A 204 -1.52 25.48 15.12
N ARG A 205 -2.03 24.29 14.82
CA ARG A 205 -2.26 23.21 15.78
C ARG A 205 -1.29 22.06 15.53
N THR A 206 -1.01 21.34 16.61
CA THR A 206 -0.22 20.12 16.58
C THR A 206 -1.14 18.92 16.75
N LEU A 207 -0.99 17.91 15.89
CA LEU A 207 -1.59 16.59 16.08
C LEU A 207 -0.55 15.62 16.63
N VAL A 208 -0.81 14.98 17.76
CA VAL A 208 -0.04 13.83 18.23
C VAL A 208 -0.81 12.57 17.87
N PHE A 209 -0.18 11.67 17.12
CA PHE A 209 -0.69 10.31 16.91
C PHE A 209 0.08 9.31 17.76
N THR A 210 -0.65 8.45 18.48
CA THR A 210 -0.03 7.34 19.24
C THR A 210 -0.27 5.99 18.56
N GLY A 211 0.81 5.40 18.08
CA GLY A 211 0.89 3.96 17.84
C GLY A 211 1.04 3.20 19.16
N ALA A 212 1.17 1.88 19.10
CA ALA A 212 1.22 1.04 20.29
C ALA A 212 2.57 0.34 20.48
N SER A 213 3.67 0.88 19.96
CA SER A 213 5.02 0.34 20.21
C SER A 213 5.34 0.35 21.71
N PRO A 214 6.18 -0.59 22.23
CA PRO A 214 6.58 -0.59 23.64
C PRO A 214 7.18 0.73 24.14
N SER A 215 7.80 1.53 23.26
CA SER A 215 8.35 2.84 23.60
C SER A 215 7.31 3.89 24.02
N LEU A 216 6.03 3.70 23.66
CA LEU A 216 4.96 4.58 24.13
C LEU A 216 4.95 4.67 25.65
N GLU A 217 5.31 3.59 26.36
CA GLU A 217 5.37 3.57 27.83
C GLU A 217 6.32 4.63 28.38
N SER A 218 7.51 4.79 27.79
CA SER A 218 8.47 5.83 28.18
C SER A 218 8.09 7.23 27.68
N GLU A 219 7.28 7.33 26.62
CA GLU A 219 6.83 8.61 26.07
C GLU A 219 5.58 9.17 26.79
N THR A 220 4.96 8.37 27.65
CA THR A 220 3.66 8.69 28.29
C THR A 220 3.75 9.90 29.20
N ASP A 221 4.84 10.03 29.97
CA ASP A 221 5.06 11.19 30.85
C ASP A 221 5.08 12.50 30.07
N TRP A 222 5.67 12.48 28.87
CA TRP A 222 5.71 13.63 27.98
C TRP A 222 4.31 13.98 27.48
N ILE A 223 3.53 12.98 27.06
CA ILE A 223 2.15 13.18 26.59
C ILE A 223 1.29 13.77 27.71
N PHE A 224 1.44 13.26 28.94
CA PHE A 224 0.70 13.74 30.09
C PHE A 224 1.03 15.21 30.41
N LYS A 225 2.32 15.57 30.50
CA LYS A 225 2.78 16.93 30.82
C LYS A 225 2.37 17.96 29.77
N ASN A 226 2.29 17.57 28.51
CA ASN A 226 2.02 18.47 27.37
C ASN A 226 0.59 18.35 26.82
N ARG A 227 -0.31 17.65 27.53
CA ARG A 227 -1.61 17.21 26.98
C ARG A 227 -2.45 18.34 26.38
N ASN A 228 -2.34 19.55 26.92
CA ASN A 228 -3.12 20.72 26.48
C ASN A 228 -2.53 21.43 25.25
N CYS A 229 -1.33 21.07 24.80
CA CYS A 229 -0.63 21.73 23.70
C CYS A 229 -0.91 21.12 22.31
N PHE A 230 -1.67 20.02 22.24
CA PHE A 230 -1.94 19.29 21.00
C PHE A 230 -3.30 18.59 21.01
N HIS A 231 -3.78 18.23 19.82
CA HIS A 231 -4.84 17.25 19.67
C HIS A 231 -4.24 15.83 19.69
N LEU A 232 -4.87 14.90 20.40
CA LEU A 232 -4.40 13.53 20.58
C LEU A 232 -5.28 12.54 19.81
N LEU A 233 -4.73 11.96 18.75
CA LEU A 233 -5.34 10.88 17.98
C LEU A 233 -4.71 9.54 18.37
N ALA A 234 -5.44 8.73 19.15
CA ALA A 234 -4.93 7.44 19.56
C ALA A 234 -5.26 6.35 18.53
N SER A 235 -4.31 5.45 18.24
CA SER A 235 -4.69 4.17 17.63
C SER A 235 -5.53 3.37 18.62
N ASP A 236 -6.51 2.63 18.12
CA ASP A 236 -7.27 1.64 18.90
C ASP A 236 -6.37 0.73 19.74
N THR A 237 -5.23 0.33 19.20
CA THR A 237 -4.28 -0.55 19.86
C THR A 237 -3.65 0.12 21.08
N SER A 238 -3.29 1.41 20.98
CA SER A 238 -2.69 2.19 22.07
C SER A 238 -3.68 2.64 23.15
N LEU A 239 -4.99 2.59 22.83
CA LEU A 239 -6.06 3.14 23.66
C LEU A 239 -6.01 2.63 25.11
N GLY A 240 -5.88 1.31 25.29
CA GLY A 240 -5.89 0.71 26.62
C GLY A 240 -4.72 1.18 27.51
N TRP A 241 -3.56 1.46 26.92
CA TRP A 241 -2.42 2.00 27.66
C TRP A 241 -2.65 3.46 28.09
N LEU A 242 -3.11 4.30 27.16
CA LEU A 242 -3.37 5.72 27.43
C LEU A 242 -4.41 5.90 28.54
N LEU A 243 -5.53 5.18 28.45
CA LEU A 243 -6.60 5.27 29.44
C LEU A 243 -6.14 4.77 30.82
N ASN A 244 -5.39 3.67 30.88
CA ASN A 244 -4.83 3.18 32.15
C ASN A 244 -3.79 4.13 32.75
N SER A 245 -3.18 4.99 31.91
CA SER A 245 -2.24 6.03 32.33
C SER A 245 -2.94 7.37 32.64
N GLY A 246 -4.28 7.41 32.65
CA GLY A 246 -5.06 8.62 32.93
C GLY A 246 -5.10 9.63 31.79
N ILE A 247 -4.72 9.25 30.57
CA ILE A 247 -4.70 10.13 29.39
C ILE A 247 -5.93 9.83 28.51
N LEU A 248 -6.80 10.83 28.35
CA LEU A 248 -7.92 10.76 27.43
C LEU A 248 -7.50 11.26 26.04
N PRO A 249 -7.70 10.47 24.97
CA PRO A 249 -7.50 10.96 23.60
C PRO A 249 -8.67 11.84 23.16
N ASP A 250 -8.42 12.74 22.20
CA ASP A 250 -9.46 13.57 21.58
C ASP A 250 -10.25 12.79 20.52
N ALA A 251 -9.63 11.79 19.90
CA ALA A 251 -10.27 10.83 19.02
C ALA A 251 -9.50 9.51 18.99
N VAL A 252 -10.20 8.43 18.63
CA VAL A 252 -9.58 7.11 18.39
C VAL A 252 -9.66 6.76 16.92
N LEU A 253 -8.52 6.46 16.30
CA LEU A 253 -8.45 5.92 14.95
C LEU A 253 -8.56 4.38 15.01
N SER A 254 -9.48 3.82 14.24
CA SER A 254 -9.61 2.36 14.04
C SER A 254 -9.87 2.06 12.56
N VAL A 255 -9.09 1.13 12.00
CA VAL A 255 -9.14 0.77 10.57
C VAL A 255 -9.48 -0.70 10.37
N ASP A 256 -9.04 -1.58 11.27
CA ASP A 256 -9.21 -3.02 11.14
C ASP A 256 -10.69 -3.45 11.13
N SER A 257 -11.01 -4.34 10.19
CA SER A 257 -12.38 -4.83 9.96
C SER A 257 -12.73 -6.09 10.74
N SER A 258 -11.72 -6.69 11.39
CA SER A 258 -11.84 -7.98 12.06
C SER A 258 -12.52 -7.85 13.42
N ARG A 259 -13.03 -8.98 13.94
CA ARG A 259 -13.53 -9.04 15.33
C ARG A 259 -12.42 -8.86 16.37
N GLY A 260 -11.15 -9.00 15.98
CA GLY A 260 -10.00 -8.74 16.86
C GLY A 260 -10.02 -7.32 17.43
N THR A 261 -10.55 -6.35 16.67
CA THR A 261 -10.72 -4.96 17.08
C THR A 261 -11.49 -4.82 18.40
N LEU A 262 -12.43 -5.75 18.70
CA LEU A 262 -13.18 -5.78 19.96
C LEU A 262 -12.27 -5.80 21.20
N PHE A 263 -11.12 -6.48 21.13
CA PHE A 263 -10.21 -6.60 22.27
C PHE A 263 -9.58 -5.27 22.65
N HIS A 264 -9.56 -4.28 21.74
CA HIS A 264 -9.02 -2.95 21.98
C HIS A 264 -10.04 -2.00 22.62
N PHE A 265 -11.35 -2.23 22.42
CA PHE A 265 -12.44 -1.35 22.87
C PHE A 265 -13.26 -1.93 24.03
N ARG A 266 -12.61 -2.48 25.07
CA ARG A 266 -13.23 -3.24 26.19
C ARG A 266 -14.18 -2.43 27.13
N ARG A 267 -15.13 -1.65 26.60
CA ARG A 267 -16.00 -0.70 27.34
C ARG A 267 -15.22 0.34 28.18
N ILE A 268 -13.96 0.54 27.83
CA ILE A 268 -13.06 1.49 28.50
C ILE A 268 -13.14 2.90 27.89
N LEU A 269 -13.63 3.02 26.66
CA LEU A 269 -13.68 4.30 25.96
C LEU A 269 -14.85 5.15 26.49
N PRO A 270 -14.61 6.37 26.99
CA PRO A 270 -15.70 7.25 27.41
C PRO A 270 -16.66 7.55 26.23
N PRO A 271 -18.00 7.56 26.44
CA PRO A 271 -18.98 7.60 25.35
C PRO A 271 -18.91 8.84 24.45
N ASN A 272 -18.32 9.94 24.91
CA ASN A 272 -18.17 11.17 24.16
C ASN A 272 -16.95 11.18 23.22
N ILE A 273 -15.99 10.26 23.40
CA ILE A 273 -14.79 10.25 22.57
C ILE A 273 -15.14 9.68 21.18
N PRO A 274 -14.91 10.44 20.09
CA PRO A 274 -15.22 10.02 18.74
C PRO A 274 -14.28 8.93 18.25
N ILE A 275 -14.81 8.06 17.38
CA ILE A 275 -14.05 7.03 16.68
C ILE A 275 -13.97 7.42 15.20
N LEU A 276 -12.76 7.72 14.73
CA LEU A 276 -12.43 7.89 13.32
C LEU A 276 -12.26 6.52 12.67
N THR A 277 -13.14 6.19 11.72
CA THR A 277 -13.19 4.88 11.04
C THR A 277 -13.75 5.03 9.63
N TRP A 278 -13.78 3.95 8.86
CA TRP A 278 -14.42 3.86 7.55
C TRP A 278 -15.56 2.83 7.58
N PHE A 279 -16.39 2.75 6.54
CA PHE A 279 -17.54 1.85 6.52
C PHE A 279 -17.17 0.37 6.47
N GLY A 280 -16.04 -0.01 5.87
CA GLY A 280 -15.52 -1.38 5.94
C GLY A 280 -14.91 -1.78 7.29
N GLY A 281 -14.76 -0.84 8.23
CA GLY A 281 -14.20 -1.07 9.57
C GLY A 281 -15.04 -2.03 10.43
N CYS A 282 -14.51 -2.44 11.60
CA CYS A 282 -15.16 -3.44 12.44
C CYS A 282 -16.58 -3.01 12.84
N ALA A 283 -17.58 -3.83 12.50
CA ALA A 283 -18.98 -3.49 12.72
C ALA A 283 -19.37 -3.29 14.21
N TYR A 284 -18.63 -3.91 15.14
CA TYR A 284 -18.84 -3.68 16.57
C TYR A 284 -18.65 -2.21 16.97
N LEU A 285 -17.75 -1.49 16.29
CA LEU A 285 -17.55 -0.07 16.57
C LEU A 285 -18.83 0.71 16.36
N PHE A 286 -19.59 0.41 15.30
CA PHE A 286 -20.85 1.06 14.97
C PHE A 286 -22.00 0.72 15.93
N ASP A 287 -21.83 -0.30 16.79
CA ASP A 287 -22.75 -0.61 17.88
C ASP A 287 -22.40 0.17 19.18
N LEU A 288 -21.19 0.76 19.27
CA LEU A 288 -20.78 1.59 20.41
C LEU A 288 -21.49 2.95 20.39
N PRO A 289 -21.83 3.52 21.57
CA PRO A 289 -22.52 4.80 21.68
C PRO A 289 -21.67 5.99 21.20
N ASN A 290 -20.36 5.80 21.06
CA ASN A 290 -19.41 6.82 20.63
C ASN A 290 -19.79 7.45 19.28
N PRO A 291 -19.58 8.77 19.10
CA PRO A 291 -19.70 9.40 17.78
C PRO A 291 -18.76 8.73 16.77
N LYS A 292 -19.21 8.58 15.53
CA LYS A 292 -18.37 8.08 14.43
C LYS A 292 -18.00 9.22 13.50
N TRP A 293 -16.71 9.41 13.28
CA TRP A 293 -16.23 10.24 12.18
C TRP A 293 -15.84 9.31 11.05
N ILE A 294 -16.58 9.37 9.96
CA ILE A 294 -16.47 8.37 8.90
C ILE A 294 -15.70 8.98 7.75
N TYR A 295 -14.53 8.42 7.45
CA TYR A 295 -13.76 8.80 6.27
C TYR A 295 -13.98 7.81 5.13
N PHE A 296 -13.78 8.26 3.89
CA PHE A 296 -13.78 7.38 2.72
C PHE A 296 -12.38 6.83 2.45
N SER A 297 -12.29 5.52 2.32
CA SER A 297 -11.07 4.82 1.95
C SER A 297 -10.90 4.71 0.43
N THR A 298 -9.80 4.10 0.00
CA THR A 298 -9.58 3.74 -1.40
C THR A 298 -10.36 2.48 -1.82
N HIS A 299 -11.24 1.93 -0.97
CA HIS A 299 -12.08 0.79 -1.35
C HIS A 299 -13.11 1.21 -2.41
N PRO A 300 -13.36 0.41 -3.47
CA PRO A 300 -14.25 0.81 -4.56
C PRO A 300 -15.65 1.24 -4.09
N LEU A 301 -16.27 0.48 -3.17
CA LEU A 301 -17.60 0.83 -2.68
C LEU A 301 -17.62 2.16 -1.90
N ASP A 302 -16.61 2.43 -1.07
CA ASP A 302 -16.46 3.73 -0.40
C ASP A 302 -16.33 4.88 -1.43
N GLN A 303 -15.52 4.68 -2.47
CA GLN A 303 -15.35 5.70 -3.53
C GLN A 303 -16.64 5.95 -4.30
N THR A 304 -17.42 4.90 -4.57
CA THR A 304 -18.71 5.05 -5.25
C THR A 304 -19.74 5.70 -4.34
N LEU A 305 -19.84 5.29 -3.08
CA LEU A 305 -20.74 5.89 -2.09
C LEU A 305 -20.43 7.38 -1.93
N ARG A 306 -19.14 7.72 -1.76
CA ARG A 306 -18.65 9.10 -1.76
C ARG A 306 -19.10 9.86 -3.01
N SER A 307 -18.85 9.33 -4.20
CA SER A 307 -19.18 10.03 -5.45
C SER A 307 -20.68 10.28 -5.62
N LEU A 308 -21.52 9.39 -5.08
CA LEU A 308 -22.98 9.51 -5.16
C LEU A 308 -23.58 10.47 -4.13
N PHE A 309 -23.03 10.53 -2.91
CA PHE A 309 -23.67 11.21 -1.79
C PHE A 309 -22.83 12.31 -1.14
N PHE A 310 -21.50 12.30 -1.30
CA PHE A 310 -20.55 13.21 -0.65
C PHE A 310 -19.38 13.55 -1.60
N PRO A 311 -19.63 14.20 -2.75
CA PRO A 311 -18.61 14.42 -3.78
C PRO A 311 -17.41 15.24 -3.31
N GLU A 312 -17.61 16.10 -2.29
CA GLU A 312 -16.58 16.95 -1.70
C GLU A 312 -15.80 16.28 -0.56
N ALA A 313 -16.28 15.15 -0.03
CA ALA A 313 -15.58 14.48 1.05
C ALA A 313 -14.21 13.94 0.57
N PRO A 314 -13.13 14.03 1.37
CA PRO A 314 -11.84 13.52 0.96
C PRO A 314 -11.76 12.00 1.03
N ILE A 315 -10.90 11.42 0.19
CA ILE A 315 -10.43 10.04 0.32
C ILE A 315 -9.14 10.05 1.13
N LEU A 316 -9.11 9.28 2.23
CA LEU A 316 -7.88 9.10 3.01
C LEU A 316 -7.10 7.89 2.49
N GLU A 317 -6.01 8.17 1.79
CA GLU A 317 -5.08 7.13 1.34
C GLU A 317 -4.19 6.61 2.48
N ASN A 318 -3.81 5.32 2.41
CA ASN A 318 -2.89 4.70 3.37
C ASN A 318 -1.70 4.01 2.68
N PRO A 319 -0.75 4.76 2.12
CA PRO A 319 0.42 4.17 1.44
C PRO A 319 1.30 3.35 2.39
N SER A 320 1.27 3.63 3.70
CA SER A 320 2.08 2.92 4.71
C SER A 320 1.51 1.55 5.12
N LEU A 321 0.26 1.26 4.73
CA LEU A 321 -0.49 0.05 5.08
C LEU A 321 -0.57 -0.22 6.60
N ASN A 322 -0.52 0.84 7.42
CA ASN A 322 -0.70 0.77 8.86
C ASN A 322 -1.46 2.01 9.38
N MET A 323 -1.78 2.04 10.68
CA MET A 323 -2.59 3.11 11.27
C MET A 323 -1.95 4.51 11.17
N ALA A 324 -0.62 4.61 11.22
CA ALA A 324 0.07 5.90 11.13
C ALA A 324 -0.14 6.55 9.76
N GLY A 325 -0.24 5.79 8.67
CA GLY A 325 -0.50 6.35 7.35
C GLY A 325 -1.86 7.02 7.22
N ILE A 326 -2.92 6.42 7.80
CA ILE A 326 -4.23 7.08 7.85
C ILE A 326 -4.17 8.32 8.75
N ALA A 327 -3.46 8.27 9.88
CA ALA A 327 -3.27 9.44 10.74
C ALA A 327 -2.57 10.59 10.01
N VAL A 328 -1.53 10.30 9.21
CA VAL A 328 -0.85 11.28 8.36
C VAL A 328 -1.78 11.84 7.29
N SER A 329 -2.56 10.98 6.64
CA SER A 329 -3.56 11.38 5.63
C SER A 329 -4.60 12.31 6.22
N PHE A 330 -5.13 11.97 7.40
CA PHE A 330 -6.06 12.80 8.16
C PHE A 330 -5.45 14.15 8.55
N ALA A 331 -4.21 14.15 9.05
CA ALA A 331 -3.50 15.39 9.41
C ALA A 331 -3.31 16.33 8.21
N LYS A 332 -2.96 15.77 7.04
CA LYS A 332 -2.77 16.51 5.79
C LYS A 332 -4.08 17.11 5.29
N HIS A 333 -5.16 16.34 5.25
CA HIS A 333 -6.48 16.83 4.82
C HIS A 333 -7.06 17.91 5.73
N LEU A 334 -6.67 17.91 7.00
CA LEU A 334 -7.02 18.96 7.95
C LEU A 334 -6.06 20.16 7.93
N ALA A 335 -4.94 20.06 7.19
CA ALA A 335 -3.88 21.05 7.16
C ALA A 335 -3.33 21.38 8.56
N TYR A 336 -3.03 20.36 9.38
CA TYR A 336 -2.28 20.58 10.62
C TYR A 336 -0.90 21.16 10.32
N GLY A 337 -0.50 22.21 11.05
CA GLY A 337 0.84 22.78 10.91
C GLY A 337 1.94 21.84 11.37
N ARG A 338 1.64 20.96 12.34
CA ARG A 338 2.60 19.97 12.84
C ARG A 338 1.92 18.65 13.18
N MET A 339 2.61 17.55 12.92
CA MET A 339 2.26 16.22 13.40
C MET A 339 3.44 15.60 14.13
N ILE A 340 3.18 14.99 15.29
CA ILE A 340 4.14 14.25 16.09
C ILE A 340 3.66 12.81 16.17
N LEU A 341 4.56 11.85 15.93
CA LEU A 341 4.27 10.44 16.07
C LEU A 341 4.94 9.91 17.35
N LYS A 342 4.17 9.18 18.16
CA LYS A 342 4.63 8.53 19.39
C LYS A 342 4.24 7.06 19.36
N GLY A 343 5.08 6.17 19.88
CA GLY A 343 4.81 4.73 19.89
C GLY A 343 4.76 4.09 18.49
N VAL A 344 5.56 4.55 17.52
CA VAL A 344 5.57 4.04 16.13
C VAL A 344 6.96 3.58 15.65
N ASP A 345 7.89 3.33 16.56
CA ASP A 345 9.30 3.04 16.25
C ASP A 345 9.62 1.55 15.98
N PHE A 346 8.59 0.70 15.89
CA PHE A 346 8.69 -0.73 15.60
C PHE A 346 9.57 -1.54 16.58
N GLN A 347 9.88 -0.99 17.75
CA GLN A 347 10.73 -1.68 18.73
C GLN A 347 10.06 -2.91 19.34
N ARG A 348 10.87 -3.87 19.79
CA ARG A 348 10.44 -5.01 20.61
C ARG A 348 11.26 -5.05 21.89
N ASN A 349 10.59 -5.18 23.02
CA ASN A 349 11.25 -5.30 24.32
C ASN A 349 10.72 -6.53 25.08
N GLY A 350 11.60 -7.49 25.37
CA GLY A 350 11.23 -8.70 26.13
C GLY A 350 10.16 -9.55 25.44
N GLY A 351 10.15 -9.59 24.10
CA GLY A 351 9.13 -10.31 23.31
C GLY A 351 7.83 -9.54 23.08
N ARG A 352 7.63 -8.41 23.75
CA ARG A 352 6.51 -7.50 23.50
C ARG A 352 6.67 -6.83 22.14
N THR A 353 5.64 -6.91 21.32
CA THR A 353 5.53 -6.14 20.06
C THR A 353 4.75 -4.86 20.24
N HIS A 354 4.06 -4.71 21.37
CA HIS A 354 3.24 -3.55 21.68
C HIS A 354 3.40 -3.18 23.16
N CYS A 355 3.02 -1.96 23.54
CA CYS A 355 2.93 -1.52 24.92
C CYS A 355 1.95 -2.39 25.74
N ARG A 356 2.04 -2.28 27.07
CA ARG A 356 1.10 -2.95 27.99
C ARG A 356 -0.33 -2.46 27.80
N SER A 357 -1.29 -3.21 28.33
CA SER A 357 -2.72 -2.91 28.33
C SER A 357 -3.39 -2.88 26.95
N THR A 358 -2.72 -3.41 25.92
CA THR A 358 -3.28 -3.51 24.57
C THR A 358 -4.26 -4.69 24.49
N GLY A 359 -5.21 -4.62 23.55
CA GLY A 359 -6.13 -5.73 23.27
C GLY A 359 -5.41 -7.03 22.91
N TYR A 360 -4.23 -6.94 22.32
CA TYR A 360 -3.34 -8.06 22.03
C TYR A 360 -2.84 -8.78 23.28
N GLU A 361 -2.31 -8.04 24.25
CA GLU A 361 -1.92 -8.62 25.54
C GLU A 361 -3.13 -9.23 26.23
N ALA A 362 -4.26 -8.54 26.15
CA ALA A 362 -5.51 -8.96 26.76
C ALA A 362 -6.08 -10.24 26.12
N PHE A 363 -5.82 -10.47 24.83
CA PHE A 363 -6.14 -11.69 24.10
C PHE A 363 -5.18 -12.83 24.46
N ASP A 364 -3.89 -12.55 24.63
CA ASP A 364 -2.88 -13.58 24.92
C ASP A 364 -2.83 -14.01 26.36
N ARG A 365 -3.18 -13.13 27.30
CA ARG A 365 -3.07 -13.37 28.74
C ARG A 365 -3.64 -14.73 29.19
N PRO A 366 -4.81 -15.21 28.71
CA PRO A 366 -5.32 -16.53 29.06
C PRO A 366 -4.48 -17.72 28.55
N ARG A 367 -3.60 -17.49 27.56
CA ARG A 367 -2.73 -18.51 26.96
C ARG A 367 -1.32 -18.54 27.55
N LEU A 368 -0.99 -17.58 28.44
CA LEU A 368 0.29 -17.53 29.12
C LEU A 368 0.33 -18.54 30.26
N SER A 369 1.48 -19.18 30.47
CA SER A 369 1.72 -20.07 31.60
C SER A 369 3.19 -20.04 32.00
N ARG A 370 3.55 -20.68 33.13
CA ARG A 370 4.96 -20.85 33.52
C ARG A 370 5.82 -21.52 32.43
N LYS A 371 5.20 -22.29 31.53
CA LYS A 371 5.87 -22.98 30.41
C LYS A 371 5.73 -22.24 29.07
N LYS A 372 4.89 -21.20 28.99
CA LYS A 372 4.57 -20.50 27.74
C LYS A 372 4.57 -18.98 27.96
N SER A 373 5.70 -18.34 27.64
CA SER A 373 5.88 -16.89 27.75
C SER A 373 5.28 -16.14 26.55
N LEU A 374 5.10 -14.83 26.69
CA LEU A 374 4.67 -13.97 25.58
C LEU A 374 5.69 -13.98 24.44
N PHE A 375 6.99 -14.00 24.79
CA PHE A 375 8.06 -14.20 23.82
C PHE A 375 7.86 -15.51 23.05
N GLY A 376 7.64 -16.65 23.73
CA GLY A 376 7.40 -17.93 23.06
C GLY A 376 6.14 -17.98 22.18
N ILE A 377 5.12 -17.16 22.46
CA ILE A 377 3.89 -17.09 21.65
C ILE A 377 4.07 -16.20 20.41
N ARG A 378 4.73 -15.04 20.57
CA ARG A 378 4.77 -13.99 19.54
C ARG A 378 6.11 -13.83 18.84
N TYR A 379 7.16 -14.51 19.31
CA TYR A 379 8.45 -14.45 18.66
C TYR A 379 8.37 -15.25 17.35
N GLN A 380 8.47 -14.54 16.24
CA GLN A 380 8.69 -15.09 14.93
C GLN A 380 9.97 -14.45 14.42
N LYS A 381 11.04 -15.25 14.29
CA LYS A 381 12.25 -14.80 13.61
C LYS A 381 11.92 -14.72 12.13
N SER A 382 11.95 -13.53 11.55
CA SER A 382 11.79 -13.35 10.11
C SER A 382 12.95 -12.51 9.59
N VAL A 383 13.54 -12.94 8.47
CA VAL A 383 14.67 -12.25 7.81
C VAL A 383 14.31 -10.80 7.46
N ALA A 384 13.04 -10.54 7.13
CA ALA A 384 12.56 -9.19 6.83
C ALA A 384 12.63 -8.23 8.03
N TRP A 385 12.55 -8.73 9.27
CA TRP A 385 12.66 -7.89 10.46
C TRP A 385 14.10 -7.49 10.74
N ASP A 386 15.06 -8.39 10.56
CA ASP A 386 16.48 -8.09 10.73
C ASP A 386 16.93 -6.96 9.77
N VAL A 387 16.40 -6.97 8.54
CA VAL A 387 16.64 -5.91 7.53
C VAL A 387 15.98 -4.58 7.92
N ARG A 388 14.79 -4.57 8.53
CA ARG A 388 14.13 -3.32 8.94
C ARG A 388 14.87 -2.62 10.08
N PHE A 389 15.31 -3.41 11.08
CA PHE A 389 16.11 -2.87 12.17
C PHE A 389 17.47 -2.36 11.69
N SER A 390 18.12 -3.05 10.75
CA SER A 390 19.39 -2.57 10.20
C SER A 390 19.25 -1.22 9.50
N ILE A 391 18.17 -0.97 8.75
CA ILE A 391 17.92 0.35 8.14
C ILE A 391 17.73 1.43 9.21
N LEU A 392 16.94 1.19 10.25
CA LEU A 392 16.73 2.17 11.31
C LEU A 392 18.04 2.50 12.04
N GLU A 393 18.85 1.49 12.35
CA GLU A 393 20.14 1.70 13.00
C GLU A 393 21.15 2.38 12.08
N ILE A 394 21.13 2.09 10.77
CA ILE A 394 21.89 2.86 9.76
C ILE A 394 21.43 4.31 9.76
N LEU A 395 20.12 4.60 9.71
CA LEU A 395 19.62 5.97 9.72
C LEU A 395 20.03 6.73 10.99
N LYS A 396 19.94 6.10 12.17
CA LYS A 396 20.40 6.71 13.42
C LYS A 396 21.89 7.01 13.42
N ARG A 397 22.70 6.15 12.79
CA ARG A 397 24.16 6.31 12.70
C ARG A 397 24.55 7.36 11.67
N GLU A 398 23.96 7.31 10.48
CA GLU A 398 24.33 8.15 9.33
C GLU A 398 23.64 9.53 9.36
N ALA A 399 22.51 9.65 10.03
CA ALA A 399 21.73 10.89 10.14
C ALA A 399 21.18 11.09 11.57
N PRO A 400 22.04 11.13 12.61
CA PRO A 400 21.62 11.29 14.00
C PRO A 400 20.80 12.55 14.25
N GLU A 401 21.00 13.60 13.45
CA GLU A 401 20.24 14.85 13.48
C GLU A 401 18.74 14.68 13.24
N LEU A 402 18.33 13.65 12.48
CA LEU A 402 16.92 13.31 12.28
C LEU A 402 16.26 12.79 13.57
N PHE A 403 17.07 12.35 14.54
CA PHE A 403 16.62 11.74 15.80
C PHE A 403 17.01 12.56 17.03
N SER A 404 17.89 13.56 16.89
CA SER A 404 18.38 14.41 17.97
C SER A 404 17.55 15.67 18.22
N SER A 405 16.53 15.91 17.39
CA SER A 405 15.66 17.07 17.60
C SER A 405 14.74 16.83 18.80
N ASP A 406 14.67 17.81 19.69
CA ASP A 406 13.54 18.00 20.57
C ASP A 406 12.53 18.88 19.81
N PRO A 407 11.60 18.32 19.02
CA PRO A 407 10.66 19.08 18.17
C PRO A 407 9.63 19.89 18.99
N VAL A 408 9.93 20.14 20.26
CA VAL A 408 9.00 20.49 21.33
C VAL A 408 9.35 21.80 22.04
N SER A 409 10.58 22.33 21.89
CA SER A 409 10.99 23.57 22.58
C SER A 409 10.10 24.79 22.28
N ASP A 410 9.27 24.73 21.24
CA ASP A 410 8.32 25.74 20.79
C ASP A 410 6.84 25.33 20.89
N LEU A 411 6.49 24.23 21.59
CA LEU A 411 5.08 23.93 21.91
C LEU A 411 4.55 24.97 22.91
N SER A 412 4.07 26.10 22.40
CA SER A 412 3.38 27.11 23.20
C SER A 412 2.06 26.54 23.73
N GLU A 413 1.76 26.77 25.01
CA GLU A 413 0.40 26.59 25.50
C GLU A 413 -0.55 27.46 24.66
N LYS A 414 -1.52 26.81 24.01
CA LYS A 414 -2.60 27.48 23.28
C LYS A 414 -3.89 27.12 23.96
N GLU A 415 -4.89 28.01 23.88
CA GLU A 415 -6.23 27.66 24.34
C GLU A 415 -6.66 26.32 23.71
N PRO A 416 -7.08 25.34 24.54
CA PRO A 416 -7.49 24.04 24.07
C PRO A 416 -8.72 24.22 23.17
N LYS A 417 -8.55 23.93 21.89
CA LYS A 417 -9.65 23.93 20.93
C LYS A 417 -10.07 22.49 20.70
N ASP A 418 -11.36 22.22 20.84
CA ASP A 418 -11.90 20.92 20.52
C ASP A 418 -11.75 20.64 19.02
N ILE A 419 -11.12 19.52 18.68
CA ILE A 419 -10.96 19.02 17.32
C ILE A 419 -12.29 19.00 16.56
N ARG A 420 -13.40 18.62 17.21
CA ARG A 420 -14.72 18.53 16.57
C ARG A 420 -15.20 19.87 16.03
N SER A 421 -14.86 20.96 16.71
CA SER A 421 -15.29 22.32 16.35
C SER A 421 -14.64 22.83 15.06
N GLY A 422 -13.49 22.26 14.69
CA GLY A 422 -12.78 22.53 13.43
C GLY A 422 -13.18 21.64 12.26
N LEU A 423 -13.82 20.49 12.53
CA LEU A 423 -14.23 19.53 11.50
C LEU A 423 -15.53 19.95 10.81
N ILE A 424 -15.56 19.80 9.49
CA ILE A 424 -16.79 19.81 8.70
C ILE A 424 -17.24 18.36 8.58
N LEU A 425 -18.37 18.05 9.22
CA LEU A 425 -18.99 16.74 9.15
C LEU A 425 -20.36 16.85 8.50
N GLU A 426 -20.57 16.06 7.45
CA GLU A 426 -21.86 15.96 6.78
C GLU A 426 -22.75 14.89 7.43
N ASN A 427 -24.07 15.10 7.32
CA ASN A 427 -25.03 14.18 7.90
C ASN A 427 -25.07 12.85 7.11
N PRO A 428 -24.82 11.69 7.74
CA PRO A 428 -24.89 10.39 7.07
C PRO A 428 -26.28 10.05 6.51
N ASN A 429 -27.35 10.69 7.01
CA ASN A 429 -28.72 10.49 6.52
C ASN A 429 -28.94 10.94 5.06
N GLN A 430 -27.97 11.66 4.45
CA GLN A 430 -27.97 11.91 3.01
C GLN A 430 -27.86 10.61 2.19
N ILE A 431 -27.33 9.54 2.78
CA ILE A 431 -27.24 8.23 2.14
C ILE A 431 -28.64 7.62 2.06
N ARG A 432 -29.18 7.58 0.84
CA ARG A 432 -30.40 6.83 0.53
C ARG A 432 -30.06 5.33 0.51
N ILE A 433 -30.09 4.69 1.68
CA ILE A 433 -29.62 3.29 1.87
C ILE A 433 -30.25 2.31 0.87
N ARG A 434 -31.54 2.47 0.55
CA ARG A 434 -32.23 1.61 -0.42
C ARG A 434 -31.65 1.77 -1.83
N ASP A 435 -31.44 3.02 -2.25
CA ASP A 435 -30.86 3.34 -3.55
C ASP A 435 -29.41 2.87 -3.63
N TRP A 436 -28.65 3.04 -2.54
CA TRP A 436 -27.28 2.54 -2.43
C TRP A 436 -27.22 1.01 -2.59
N ILE A 437 -28.06 0.27 -1.87
CA ILE A 437 -28.09 -1.20 -1.95
C ILE A 437 -28.57 -1.65 -3.34
N ARG A 438 -29.59 -1.01 -3.92
CA ARG A 438 -30.05 -1.29 -5.30
C ARG A 438 -28.95 -1.05 -6.31
N PHE A 439 -28.23 0.06 -6.19
CA PHE A 439 -27.09 0.38 -7.04
C PHE A 439 -26.01 -0.70 -6.94
N CYS A 440 -25.66 -1.12 -5.71
CA CYS A 440 -24.68 -2.19 -5.50
C CYS A 440 -25.11 -3.53 -6.10
N ILE A 441 -26.39 -3.90 -6.01
CA ILE A 441 -26.92 -5.15 -6.58
C ILE A 441 -26.95 -5.08 -8.11
N ALA A 442 -27.26 -3.92 -8.70
CA ALA A 442 -27.32 -3.71 -10.14
C ALA A 442 -25.93 -3.70 -10.82
N HIS A 443 -24.86 -3.49 -10.05
CA HIS A 443 -23.48 -3.41 -10.53
C HIS A 443 -22.64 -4.54 -9.90
N PRO A 444 -22.82 -5.81 -10.35
CA PRO A 444 -22.16 -6.97 -9.77
C PRO A 444 -20.62 -6.92 -9.84
N GLU A 445 -20.05 -6.08 -10.70
CA GLU A 445 -18.62 -5.79 -10.74
C GLU A 445 -18.10 -5.15 -9.43
N LEU A 446 -18.95 -4.46 -8.67
CA LEU A 446 -18.63 -3.91 -7.34
C LEU A 446 -18.63 -5.00 -6.26
N ASP A 447 -19.32 -6.11 -6.53
CA ASP A 447 -19.39 -7.31 -5.70
C ASP A 447 -18.76 -8.49 -6.42
N GLY A 448 -17.50 -8.34 -6.83
CA GLY A 448 -16.79 -9.24 -7.74
C GLY A 448 -16.74 -10.73 -7.39
N LYS A 449 -17.35 -11.19 -6.28
CA LYS A 449 -17.61 -12.60 -5.96
C LYS A 449 -18.98 -12.89 -5.32
N ASN A 450 -20.02 -12.11 -5.59
CA ASN A 450 -21.40 -12.31 -5.10
C ASN A 450 -21.51 -12.42 -3.56
N TYR A 451 -20.84 -11.53 -2.84
CA TYR A 451 -20.87 -11.45 -1.39
C TYR A 451 -22.11 -10.76 -0.81
N PHE A 452 -22.95 -10.14 -1.63
CA PHE A 452 -24.28 -9.72 -1.22
C PHE A 452 -25.17 -10.92 -0.92
N SER A 453 -25.19 -11.33 0.34
CA SER A 453 -26.08 -12.40 0.82
C SER A 453 -27.56 -12.12 0.50
N THR A 454 -28.38 -13.16 0.44
CA THR A 454 -29.85 -13.04 0.30
C THR A 454 -30.48 -12.07 1.30
N ARG A 455 -29.95 -11.99 2.53
CA ARG A 455 -30.40 -11.02 3.54
C ARG A 455 -30.10 -9.56 3.19
N ILE A 456 -29.02 -9.29 2.46
CA ILE A 456 -28.71 -7.94 1.97
C ILE A 456 -29.61 -7.61 0.78
N GLN A 457 -29.83 -8.58 -0.10
CA GLN A 457 -30.70 -8.41 -1.28
C GLN A 457 -32.14 -8.08 -0.89
N THR A 458 -32.67 -8.67 0.19
CA THR A 458 -34.03 -8.35 0.66
C THR A 458 -34.21 -6.92 1.17
N ILE A 459 -33.13 -6.21 1.54
CA ILE A 459 -33.20 -4.79 1.94
C ILE A 459 -33.58 -3.90 0.74
N ALA A 460 -33.23 -4.29 -0.49
CA ALA A 460 -33.61 -3.57 -1.69
C ALA A 460 -35.08 -3.79 -2.10
N SER A 461 -35.65 -4.93 -1.68
CA SER A 461 -37.00 -5.41 -2.04
C SER A 461 -38.11 -4.96 -1.07
N GLN A 462 -37.75 -4.37 0.09
CA GLN A 462 -38.65 -3.78 1.08
C GLN A 462 -38.60 -2.26 1.04
#